data_AF-A0A024SB84-F1
#
_entry.id   AF-A0A024SB84-F1
#
_cell.length_a   1.000
_cell.length_b   1.000
_cell.length_c   1.000
_cell.angle_alpha   90.00
_cell.angle_beta   90.00
_cell.angle_gamma   90.00
#
_symmetry.space_group_name_H-M   'P 1'
#
loop_
_entity.id
_entity.type
_entity.pdbx_description
1 polymer ?
#
loop_
_entity_poly.entity_id
_entity_poly.type
_entity_poly.pdbx_seq_one_letter_code
_entity_poly.pdbx_strand_id
1 'polypeptide(L)'
;MASRIGPRSVKDATRFTSTIPHATSKSATSAATPSAASRIPGETPEQRVRRLRQAHLAAQRAQVSKTDKVIDASRRFFDVAHRWTVGGLVMFTVVAGVVSVYSVWDMLRYNRARRAEWIEAQRKFEADELSTARLAYLKGDATEEQIALVEEANREAEAKGVRLPPLLSPPEHRTHFEEHVKTAFDTGKAAEAKGKGLLGFLWGGSEANTANTDTENSSSATAIVKDAWEKEKENQRNGGSLDQLGLETGSAAPEPKKKGWW
;
A
#
# COMPACT_ATOMS: atom_id res chain seq x y z
N MET A 1 -89.01 -18.44 13.07
CA MET A 1 -88.41 -18.15 14.39
C MET A 1 -87.09 -18.88 14.47
N ALA A 2 -86.00 -18.19 14.14
CA ALA A 2 -84.64 -18.72 14.18
C ALA A 2 -84.10 -18.65 15.61
N SER A 3 -83.64 -19.78 16.14
CA SER A 3 -83.11 -19.88 17.50
C SER A 3 -81.73 -20.56 17.50
N ARG A 4 -80.70 -19.71 17.35
CA ARG A 4 -79.32 -19.80 17.88
C ARG A 4 -78.59 -21.16 17.81
N ILE A 5 -77.89 -21.39 16.71
CA ILE A 5 -76.59 -22.10 16.74
C ILE A 5 -75.59 -21.17 17.46
N GLY A 6 -75.09 -21.59 18.61
CA GLY A 6 -73.95 -20.94 19.27
C GLY A 6 -72.63 -21.26 18.57
N PRO A 7 -71.60 -20.41 18.67
CA PRO A 7 -70.32 -20.63 17.99
C PRO A 7 -69.64 -21.89 18.53
N ARG A 8 -69.28 -22.81 17.62
CA ARG A 8 -68.53 -24.04 17.92
C ARG A 8 -67.15 -23.65 18.45
N SER A 9 -66.84 -24.04 19.69
CA SER A 9 -65.56 -23.72 20.33
C SER A 9 -64.42 -24.52 19.70
N VAL A 10 -63.32 -23.84 19.36
CA VAL A 10 -62.10 -24.42 18.76
C VAL A 10 -61.52 -25.56 19.60
N LYS A 11 -61.81 -25.62 20.90
CA LYS A 11 -61.39 -26.70 21.81
C LYS A 11 -61.99 -28.07 21.47
N ASP A 12 -63.07 -28.12 20.70
CA ASP A 12 -63.73 -29.39 20.34
C ASP A 12 -63.10 -30.04 19.09
N ALA A 13 -62.40 -29.27 18.25
CA ALA A 13 -61.78 -29.76 17.01
C ALA A 13 -60.49 -30.58 17.25
N THR A 14 -59.88 -30.50 18.43
CA THR A 14 -58.62 -31.18 18.75
C THR A 14 -58.78 -32.37 19.69
N ARG A 15 -60.01 -32.74 20.05
CA ARG A 15 -60.26 -33.83 21.00
C ARG A 15 -60.26 -35.23 20.39
N PHE A 16 -60.18 -35.34 19.06
CA PHE A 16 -60.20 -36.62 18.34
C PHE A 16 -58.98 -36.91 17.46
N THR A 17 -57.99 -36.01 17.39
CA THR A 17 -56.72 -36.31 16.73
C THR A 17 -55.73 -36.78 17.80
N SER A 18 -55.64 -38.10 17.99
CA SER A 18 -54.57 -38.74 18.76
C SER A 18 -53.21 -38.18 18.32
N THR A 19 -52.55 -37.42 19.20
CA THR A 19 -51.17 -36.94 19.03
C THR A 19 -50.15 -37.92 19.62
N ILE A 20 -50.55 -39.16 19.85
CA ILE A 20 -49.64 -40.24 20.21
C ILE A 20 -49.23 -40.91 18.89
N PRO A 21 -47.94 -40.95 18.52
CA PRO A 21 -47.52 -41.69 17.34
C PRO A 21 -47.87 -43.16 17.54
N HIS A 22 -48.89 -43.65 16.82
CA HIS A 22 -49.25 -45.06 16.81
C HIS A 22 -48.12 -45.83 16.11
N ALA A 23 -47.28 -46.48 16.91
CA ALA A 23 -46.14 -47.31 16.47
C ALA A 23 -46.57 -48.65 15.85
N THR A 24 -47.57 -48.65 14.97
CA THR A 24 -48.03 -49.85 14.27
C THR A 24 -48.72 -49.47 12.94
N SER A 25 -47.96 -48.85 12.04
CA SER A 25 -48.23 -49.00 10.61
C SER A 25 -47.24 -50.03 10.08
N LYS A 26 -47.75 -51.23 9.85
CA LYS A 26 -47.09 -52.39 9.26
C LYS A 26 -46.38 -51.98 7.96
N SER A 27 -45.07 -51.74 8.05
CA SER A 27 -44.22 -51.78 6.87
C SER A 27 -44.18 -53.22 6.41
N ALA A 28 -44.86 -53.54 5.31
CA ALA A 28 -44.60 -54.74 4.55
C ALA A 28 -43.21 -54.61 3.92
N THR A 29 -42.18 -54.72 4.73
CA THR A 29 -40.83 -55.01 4.26
C THR A 29 -40.74 -56.51 4.18
N SER A 30 -40.58 -57.01 2.96
CA SER A 30 -40.19 -58.38 2.66
C SER A 30 -39.22 -58.89 3.71
N ALA A 31 -39.46 -60.11 4.18
CA ALA A 31 -38.55 -60.86 5.03
C ALA A 31 -37.27 -61.16 4.22
N ALA A 32 -36.42 -60.16 4.05
CA ALA A 32 -35.01 -60.37 3.83
C ALA A 32 -34.44 -60.64 5.22
N THR A 33 -34.25 -61.92 5.51
CA THR A 33 -33.36 -62.39 6.56
C THR A 33 -32.16 -61.45 6.61
N PRO A 34 -31.81 -60.79 7.73
CA PRO A 34 -30.57 -60.05 7.79
C PRO A 34 -29.48 -61.11 7.55
N SER A 35 -28.93 -61.10 6.34
CA SER A 35 -27.76 -61.89 5.99
C SER A 35 -26.80 -61.72 7.16
N ALA A 36 -26.40 -62.84 7.74
CA ALA A 36 -25.49 -62.88 8.87
C ALA A 36 -24.24 -62.11 8.47
N ALA A 37 -24.22 -60.80 8.74
CA ALA A 37 -23.10 -59.93 8.48
C ALA A 37 -22.02 -60.39 9.43
N SER A 38 -21.19 -61.29 8.89
CA SER A 38 -19.98 -61.89 9.43
C SER A 38 -19.77 -61.58 10.90
N ARG A 39 -20.15 -62.52 11.78
CA ARG A 39 -19.65 -62.51 13.15
C ARG A 39 -18.13 -62.70 13.02
N ILE A 40 -17.39 -61.62 13.23
CA ILE A 40 -15.93 -61.68 13.24
C ILE A 40 -15.57 -62.43 14.54
N PRO A 41 -14.91 -63.59 14.48
CA PRO A 41 -14.61 -64.36 15.69
C PRO A 41 -13.69 -63.55 16.61
N GLY A 42 -14.08 -63.35 17.87
CA GLY A 42 -13.26 -62.66 18.89
C GLY A 42 -13.54 -61.18 19.12
N GLU A 43 -14.54 -60.55 18.50
CA GLU A 43 -14.90 -59.14 18.82
C GLU A 43 -15.60 -59.02 20.18
N THR A 44 -15.23 -58.02 20.98
CA THR A 44 -15.95 -57.70 22.23
C THR A 44 -17.35 -57.14 21.90
N PRO A 45 -18.35 -57.33 22.78
CA PRO A 45 -19.71 -56.87 22.51
C PRO A 45 -19.80 -55.35 22.29
N GLU A 46 -18.97 -54.56 22.97
CA GLU A 46 -18.93 -53.11 22.77
C GLU A 46 -18.36 -52.71 21.40
N GLN A 47 -17.31 -53.41 20.97
CA GLN A 47 -16.68 -53.18 19.68
C GLN A 47 -17.62 -53.53 18.53
N ARG A 48 -18.45 -54.57 18.70
CA ARG A 48 -19.53 -54.90 17.75
C ARG A 48 -20.53 -53.77 17.62
N VAL A 49 -20.99 -53.21 18.73
CA VAL A 49 -21.97 -52.10 18.69
C VAL A 49 -21.36 -50.86 18.04
N ARG A 50 -20.08 -50.56 18.29
CA ARG A 50 -19.37 -49.46 17.61
C ARG A 50 -19.29 -49.70 16.10
N ARG A 51 -18.92 -50.91 15.67
CA ARG A 51 -18.88 -51.29 14.26
C ARG A 51 -20.25 -51.20 13.60
N LEU A 52 -21.30 -51.70 14.26
CA LEU A 52 -22.67 -51.63 13.74
C LEU A 52 -23.18 -50.20 13.65
N ARG A 53 -22.89 -49.35 14.65
CA ARG A 53 -23.21 -47.91 14.58
C ARG A 53 -22.43 -47.22 13.46
N GLN A 54 -21.15 -47.53 13.31
CA GLN A 54 -20.32 -46.99 12.23
C GLN A 54 -20.80 -47.46 10.86
N ALA A 55 -21.17 -48.73 10.71
CA ALA A 55 -21.73 -49.27 9.48
C ALA A 55 -23.11 -48.66 9.16
N HIS A 56 -23.93 -48.43 10.18
CA HIS A 56 -25.23 -47.78 10.01
C HIS A 56 -25.07 -46.30 9.61
N LEU A 57 -24.18 -45.56 10.27
CA LEU A 57 -23.84 -44.19 9.89
C LEU A 57 -23.17 -44.12 8.51
N ALA A 58 -22.34 -45.11 8.16
CA ALA A 58 -21.75 -45.22 6.84
C ALA A 58 -22.81 -45.50 5.76
N ALA A 59 -23.78 -46.37 6.04
CA ALA A 59 -24.90 -46.66 5.15
C ALA A 59 -25.78 -45.42 4.94
N GLN A 60 -26.11 -44.68 6.01
CA GLN A 60 -26.82 -43.41 5.89
C GLN A 60 -26.04 -42.37 5.07
N ARG A 61 -24.71 -42.26 5.29
CA ARG A 61 -23.84 -41.37 4.50
C ARG A 61 -23.62 -41.84 3.06
N ALA A 62 -23.85 -43.12 2.76
CA ALA A 62 -23.76 -43.69 1.42
C ALA A 62 -25.05 -43.49 0.61
N GLN A 63 -26.20 -43.29 1.27
CA GLN A 63 -27.47 -42.93 0.60
C GLN A 63 -27.47 -41.51 0.02
N VAL A 64 -26.55 -40.65 0.47
CA VAL A 64 -26.36 -39.32 -0.11
C VAL A 64 -25.52 -39.44 -1.39
N SER A 65 -26.11 -39.04 -2.52
CA SER A 65 -25.44 -39.06 -3.83
C SER A 65 -24.14 -38.25 -3.79
N LYS A 66 -23.11 -38.73 -4.49
CA LYS A 66 -21.84 -38.00 -4.64
C LYS A 66 -22.04 -36.61 -5.26
N THR A 67 -23.02 -36.48 -6.16
CA THR A 67 -23.38 -35.19 -6.78
C THR A 67 -23.97 -34.21 -5.77
N ASP A 68 -24.81 -34.69 -4.86
CA ASP A 68 -25.44 -33.87 -3.80
C ASP A 68 -24.39 -33.32 -2.82
N LYS A 69 -23.38 -34.13 -2.48
CA LYS A 69 -22.22 -33.68 -1.67
C LYS A 69 -21.41 -32.57 -2.35
N VAL A 70 -21.25 -32.63 -3.67
CA VAL A 70 -20.54 -31.59 -4.43
C VAL A 70 -21.39 -30.31 -4.47
N ILE A 71 -22.70 -30.42 -4.61
CA ILE A 71 -23.62 -29.27 -4.62
C ILE A 71 -23.65 -28.61 -3.23
N ASP A 72 -23.68 -29.38 -2.15
CA ASP A 72 -23.63 -28.82 -0.79
C ASP A 72 -22.28 -28.16 -0.49
N ALA A 73 -21.18 -28.74 -0.98
CA ALA A 73 -19.86 -28.14 -0.87
C ALA A 73 -19.75 -26.85 -1.69
N SER A 74 -20.33 -26.80 -2.89
CA SER A 74 -20.25 -25.63 -3.76
C SER A 74 -21.00 -24.43 -3.18
N ARG A 75 -22.18 -24.65 -2.57
CA ARG A 75 -22.92 -23.59 -1.87
C ARG A 75 -22.08 -22.94 -0.76
N ARG A 76 -21.46 -23.78 0.09
CA ARG A 76 -20.61 -23.29 1.18
C ARG A 76 -19.36 -22.58 0.66
N PHE A 77 -18.78 -23.06 -0.45
CA PHE A 77 -17.64 -22.41 -1.07
C PHE A 77 -18.01 -21.04 -1.63
N PHE A 78 -19.14 -20.92 -2.33
CA PHE A 78 -19.62 -19.65 -2.86
C PHE A 78 -19.92 -18.63 -1.77
N ASP A 79 -20.53 -19.05 -0.66
CA ASP A 79 -20.78 -18.15 0.47
C ASP A 79 -19.48 -17.68 1.13
N VAL A 80 -18.49 -18.56 1.28
CA VAL A 80 -17.16 -18.19 1.82
C VAL A 80 -16.41 -17.28 0.85
N ALA A 81 -16.43 -17.58 -0.44
CA ALA A 81 -15.80 -16.78 -1.48
C ALA A 81 -16.43 -15.39 -1.55
N HIS A 82 -17.76 -15.29 -1.49
CA HIS A 82 -18.46 -14.01 -1.48
C HIS A 82 -18.11 -13.19 -0.23
N ARG A 83 -18.04 -13.81 0.95
CA ARG A 83 -17.62 -13.10 2.16
C ARG A 83 -16.17 -12.65 2.09
N TRP A 84 -15.30 -13.42 1.44
CA TRP A 84 -13.90 -13.06 1.25
C TRP A 84 -13.74 -11.91 0.26
N THR A 85 -14.47 -11.91 -0.86
CA THR A 85 -14.44 -10.81 -1.82
C THR A 85 -15.02 -9.52 -1.24
N VAL A 86 -16.13 -9.59 -0.49
CA VAL A 86 -16.68 -8.44 0.23
C VAL A 86 -15.69 -7.91 1.26
N GLY A 87 -15.07 -8.80 2.06
CA GLY A 87 -14.03 -8.42 3.00
C GLY A 87 -12.82 -7.76 2.33
N GLY A 88 -12.40 -8.30 1.17
CA GLY A 88 -11.34 -7.73 0.35
C GLY A 88 -11.70 -6.34 -0.19
N LEU A 89 -12.92 -6.14 -0.67
CA LEU A 89 -13.39 -4.85 -1.16
C LEU A 89 -13.41 -3.79 -0.04
N VAL A 90 -13.90 -4.16 1.14
CA VAL A 90 -13.92 -3.28 2.32
C VAL A 90 -12.51 -2.93 2.78
N MET A 91 -11.58 -3.90 2.79
CA MET A 91 -10.18 -3.59 3.12
C MET A 91 -9.54 -2.69 2.06
N PHE A 92 -9.83 -2.91 0.78
CA PHE A 92 -9.32 -2.08 -0.30
C PHE A 92 -9.82 -0.63 -0.20
N THR A 93 -11.10 -0.41 0.15
CA THR A 93 -11.63 0.95 0.32
C THR A 93 -10.99 1.66 1.51
N VAL A 94 -10.70 0.96 2.61
CA VAL A 94 -9.96 1.54 3.74
C VAL A 94 -8.55 1.95 3.31
N VAL A 95 -7.82 1.08 2.60
CA VAL A 95 -6.48 1.39 2.10
C VAL A 95 -6.53 2.58 1.13
N ALA A 96 -7.47 2.59 0.19
CA ALA A 96 -7.66 3.70 -0.74
C ALA A 96 -7.97 5.03 -0.02
N GLY A 97 -8.78 4.98 1.05
CA GLY A 97 -9.05 6.13 1.90
C GLY A 97 -7.79 6.68 2.58
N VAL A 98 -6.96 5.82 3.15
CA VAL A 98 -5.68 6.23 3.77
C VAL A 98 -4.75 6.87 2.74
N VAL A 99 -4.63 6.27 1.55
CA VAL A 99 -3.82 6.82 0.45
C VAL A 99 -4.35 8.18 0.00
N SER A 100 -5.67 8.38 -0.06
CA SER A 100 -6.26 9.66 -0.43
C SER A 100 -6.02 10.75 0.63
N VAL A 101 -6.06 10.43 1.92
CA VAL A 101 -5.72 11.41 2.97
C VAL A 101 -4.23 11.75 2.91
N TYR A 102 -3.39 10.75 2.66
CA TYR A 102 -1.95 10.96 2.52
C TYR A 102 -1.60 11.84 1.33
N SER A 103 -2.26 11.67 0.17
CA SER A 103 -2.00 12.52 -1.00
C SER A 103 -2.38 13.98 -0.78
N VAL A 104 -3.50 14.24 -0.10
CA VAL A 104 -3.89 15.61 0.27
C VAL A 104 -2.85 16.21 1.24
N TRP A 105 -2.41 15.44 2.23
CA TRP A 105 -1.38 15.90 3.17
C TRP A 105 -0.04 16.21 2.49
N ASP A 106 0.40 15.34 1.58
CA ASP A 106 1.64 15.50 0.84
C ASP A 106 1.62 16.77 -0.03
N MET A 107 0.52 17.01 -0.75
CA MET A 107 0.33 18.23 -1.53
C MET A 107 0.36 19.49 -0.65
N LEU A 108 -0.27 19.46 0.52
CA LEU A 108 -0.28 20.60 1.45
C LEU A 108 1.12 20.88 2.00
N ARG A 109 1.88 19.84 2.34
CA ARG A 109 3.25 19.97 2.84
C ARG A 109 4.17 20.56 1.78
N TYR A 110 4.08 20.05 0.55
CA TYR A 110 4.83 20.55 -0.58
C TYR A 110 4.49 22.01 -0.91
N ASN A 111 3.19 22.35 -1.00
CA ASN A 111 2.76 23.73 -1.25
C ASN A 111 3.19 24.69 -0.16
N ARG A 112 3.23 24.24 1.10
CA ARG A 112 3.71 25.07 2.21
C ARG A 112 5.21 25.33 2.13
N ALA A 113 6.00 24.33 1.72
CA ALA A 113 7.43 24.51 1.47
C ALA A 113 7.67 25.48 0.30
N ARG A 114 6.97 25.27 -0.83
CA ARG A 114 7.08 26.13 -2.01
C ARG A 114 6.68 27.59 -1.73
N ARG A 115 5.64 27.80 -0.93
CA ARG A 115 5.22 29.15 -0.50
C ARG A 115 6.26 29.81 0.41
N ALA A 116 6.94 29.04 1.25
CA ALA A 116 8.01 29.58 2.10
C ALA A 116 9.19 30.08 1.25
N GLU A 117 9.60 29.30 0.25
CA GLU A 117 10.64 29.70 -0.72
C GLU A 117 10.23 30.98 -1.48
N TRP A 118 8.97 31.05 -1.93
CA TRP A 118 8.47 32.24 -2.61
C TRP A 118 8.51 33.47 -1.70
N ILE A 119 8.02 33.35 -0.46
CA ILE A 119 7.99 34.47 0.49
C ILE A 119 9.41 34.96 0.79
N GLU A 120 10.37 34.05 0.93
CA GLU A 120 11.77 34.41 1.12
C GLU A 120 12.33 35.15 -0.10
N ALA A 121 12.04 34.66 -1.31
CA ALA A 121 12.45 35.33 -2.55
C ALA A 121 11.82 36.72 -2.69
N GLN A 122 10.52 36.86 -2.39
CA GLN A 122 9.82 38.14 -2.42
C GLN A 122 10.44 39.16 -1.46
N ARG A 123 10.76 38.71 -0.24
CA ARG A 123 11.46 39.55 0.74
C ARG A 123 12.85 39.98 0.27
N LYS A 124 13.56 39.13 -0.48
CA LYS A 124 14.85 39.50 -1.09
C LYS A 124 14.65 40.56 -2.18
N PHE A 125 13.66 40.40 -3.05
CA PHE A 125 13.33 41.42 -4.05
C PHE A 125 12.94 42.76 -3.42
N GLU A 126 12.08 42.76 -2.40
CA GLU A 126 11.71 43.98 -1.66
C GLU A 126 12.93 44.65 -0.99
N ALA A 127 13.87 43.85 -0.46
CA ALA A 127 15.10 44.36 0.12
C ALA A 127 16.04 44.95 -0.95
N ASP A 128 16.16 44.31 -2.10
CA ASP A 128 16.95 44.79 -3.24
C ASP A 128 16.35 46.08 -3.81
N GLU A 129 15.02 46.17 -3.95
CA GLU A 129 14.29 47.39 -4.34
C GLU A 129 14.51 48.52 -3.34
N LEU A 130 14.44 48.25 -2.03
CA LEU A 130 14.75 49.24 -0.99
C LEU A 130 16.21 49.72 -1.08
N SER A 131 17.15 48.82 -1.34
CA SER A 131 18.57 49.19 -1.45
C SER A 131 18.85 50.04 -2.68
N THR A 132 18.24 49.70 -3.82
CA THR A 132 18.39 50.42 -5.09
C THR A 132 17.72 51.78 -5.04
N ALA A 133 16.51 51.87 -4.47
CA ALA A 133 15.81 53.14 -4.26
C ALA A 133 16.62 54.08 -3.37
N ARG A 134 17.25 53.57 -2.30
CA ARG A 134 18.14 54.38 -1.45
C ARG A 134 19.40 54.83 -2.17
N LEU A 135 20.00 53.98 -3.00
CA LEU A 135 21.17 54.36 -3.80
C LEU A 135 20.81 55.48 -4.79
N ALA A 136 19.66 55.38 -5.46
CA ALA A 136 19.17 56.41 -6.37
C ALA A 136 18.83 57.71 -5.61
N TYR A 137 18.24 57.60 -4.42
CA TYR A 137 17.89 58.73 -3.56
C TYR A 137 19.15 59.49 -3.14
N LEU A 138 20.18 58.77 -2.69
CA LEU A 138 21.48 59.35 -2.35
C LEU A 138 22.20 59.97 -3.55
N LYS A 139 22.04 59.38 -4.73
CA LYS A 139 22.62 59.91 -5.98
C LYS A 139 21.89 61.16 -6.49
N GLY A 140 20.65 61.38 -6.07
CA GLY A 140 19.80 62.50 -6.49
C GLY A 140 19.00 62.26 -7.78
N ASP A 141 19.04 61.03 -8.32
CA ASP A 141 18.36 60.63 -9.56
C ASP A 141 17.12 59.74 -9.30
N ALA A 142 16.61 59.69 -8.05
CA ALA A 142 15.50 58.82 -7.68
C ALA A 142 14.18 59.23 -8.33
N THR A 143 13.38 58.24 -8.72
CA THR A 143 11.99 58.45 -9.13
C THR A 143 11.10 58.78 -7.93
N GLU A 144 9.98 59.47 -8.15
CA GLU A 144 9.02 59.82 -7.08
C GLU A 144 8.55 58.60 -6.28
N GLU A 145 8.36 57.46 -6.95
CA GLU A 145 8.01 56.19 -6.32
C GLU A 145 9.13 55.64 -5.42
N GLN A 146 10.39 55.76 -5.85
CA GLN A 146 11.55 55.36 -5.05
C GLN A 146 11.74 56.27 -3.83
N ILE A 147 11.49 57.58 -3.99
CA ILE A 147 11.54 58.54 -2.88
C ILE A 147 10.49 58.16 -1.82
N ALA A 148 9.24 57.93 -2.23
CA ALA A 148 8.16 57.54 -1.32
C ALA A 148 8.45 56.22 -0.59
N LEU A 149 9.01 55.24 -1.31
CA LEU A 149 9.37 53.92 -0.77
C LEU A 149 10.50 54.03 0.28
N VAL A 150 11.47 54.94 0.10
CA VAL A 150 12.53 55.20 1.08
C VAL A 150 12.01 55.94 2.30
N GLU A 151 11.17 56.96 2.10
CA GLU A 151 10.57 57.74 3.19
C GLU A 151 9.63 56.89 4.06
N GLU A 152 8.82 56.04 3.43
CA GLU A 152 7.97 55.09 4.16
C GLU A 152 8.79 54.10 4.98
N ALA A 153 9.85 53.55 4.38
CA ALA A 153 10.74 52.63 5.09
C ALA A 153 11.48 53.32 6.26
N ASN A 154 11.87 54.59 6.11
CA ASN A 154 12.44 55.40 7.20
C ASN A 154 11.41 55.62 8.32
N ARG A 155 10.18 56.00 7.98
CA ARG A 155 9.09 56.21 8.94
C ARG A 155 8.74 54.93 9.70
N GLU A 156 8.69 53.79 9.03
CA GLU A 156 8.46 52.50 9.68
C GLU A 156 9.61 52.10 10.62
N ALA A 157 10.85 52.35 10.20
CA ALA A 157 12.05 52.10 10.99
C ALA A 157 12.05 52.94 12.28
N GLU A 158 11.74 54.23 12.16
CA GLU A 158 11.57 55.14 13.29
C GLU A 158 10.44 54.70 14.23
N ALA A 159 9.29 54.30 13.69
CA ALA A 159 8.17 53.79 14.47
C ALA A 159 8.51 52.49 15.22
N LYS A 160 9.30 51.61 14.61
CA LYS A 160 9.81 50.37 15.22
C LYS A 160 11.00 50.61 16.16
N GLY A 161 11.54 51.84 16.21
CA GLY A 161 12.72 52.20 17.00
C GLY A 161 14.02 51.55 16.51
N VAL A 162 14.06 51.06 15.26
CA VAL A 162 15.18 50.31 14.69
C VAL A 162 15.59 50.96 13.39
N ARG A 163 16.88 51.26 13.21
CA ARG A 163 17.40 51.79 11.94
C ARG A 163 17.35 50.73 10.85
N LEU A 164 17.16 51.20 9.62
CA LEU A 164 17.10 50.35 8.45
C LEU A 164 18.37 49.50 8.28
N PRO A 165 18.24 48.28 7.71
CA PRO A 165 19.40 47.43 7.45
C PRO A 165 20.39 48.14 6.52
N PRO A 166 21.71 47.92 6.72
CA PRO A 166 22.75 48.58 5.95
C PRO A 166 22.64 48.24 4.46
N LEU A 167 22.93 49.23 3.60
CA LEU A 167 22.85 49.13 2.14
C LEU A 167 23.84 48.11 1.54
N LEU A 168 24.90 47.82 2.27
CA LEU A 168 25.92 46.88 1.89
C LEU A 168 25.88 45.75 2.91
N SER A 169 25.71 44.53 2.43
CA SER A 169 26.01 43.34 3.22
C SER A 169 27.43 43.46 3.76
N PRO A 170 27.68 43.11 5.03
CA PRO A 170 29.05 43.10 5.55
C PRO A 170 29.94 42.27 4.61
N PRO A 171 31.18 42.70 4.36
CA PRO A 171 32.07 42.00 3.43
C PRO A 171 32.21 40.54 3.86
N GLU A 172 31.66 39.62 3.06
CA GLU A 172 31.89 38.20 3.23
C GLU A 172 33.33 37.92 2.82
N HIS A 173 34.18 37.61 3.79
CA HIS A 173 35.51 37.08 3.52
C HIS A 173 35.35 35.69 2.88
N ARG A 174 35.23 35.64 1.56
CA ARG A 174 35.30 34.42 0.76
C ARG A 174 36.75 33.96 0.71
N THR A 175 37.22 33.33 1.79
CA THR A 175 38.41 32.51 1.69
C THR A 175 38.03 31.27 0.89
N HIS A 176 38.56 31.14 -0.33
CA HIS A 176 38.39 29.99 -1.25
C HIS A 176 38.84 28.63 -0.67
N PHE A 177 39.14 28.55 0.62
CA PHE A 177 39.59 27.36 1.34
C PHE A 177 38.45 26.66 2.12
N GLU A 178 37.34 27.35 2.43
CA GLU A 178 36.24 26.75 3.21
C GLU A 178 35.18 26.04 2.36
N GLU A 179 35.10 26.34 1.06
CA GLU A 179 34.10 25.79 0.13
C GLU A 179 34.29 24.27 -0.09
N HIS A 180 35.53 23.78 0.05
CA HIS A 180 35.85 22.35 -0.08
C HIS A 180 35.84 21.59 1.26
N VAL A 181 35.82 22.29 2.40
CA VAL A 181 35.88 21.64 3.73
C VAL A 181 34.49 21.49 4.34
N LYS A 182 33.56 22.40 4.05
CA LYS A 182 32.17 22.32 4.54
C LYS A 182 31.38 21.15 3.91
N THR A 183 31.69 20.76 2.67
CA THR A 183 31.06 19.59 2.02
C THR A 183 31.46 18.24 2.64
N ALA A 184 32.61 18.17 3.31
CA ALA A 184 33.08 16.96 3.99
C ALA A 184 32.59 16.82 5.44
N PHE A 185 32.21 17.93 6.10
CA PHE A 185 31.77 17.90 7.51
C PHE A 185 30.25 17.88 7.69
N ASP A 186 29.46 18.45 6.76
CA ASP A 186 27.99 18.35 6.80
C ASP A 186 27.45 17.00 6.29
N THR A 187 28.23 16.27 5.49
CA THR A 187 27.91 14.88 5.11
C THR A 187 28.07 13.89 6.28
N GLY A 188 28.79 14.27 7.34
CA GLY A 188 28.97 13.46 8.55
C GLY A 188 27.86 13.64 9.60
N LYS A 189 27.14 14.76 9.61
CA LYS A 189 26.07 15.04 10.60
C LYS A 189 24.65 14.77 10.08
N ALA A 190 24.48 14.59 8.77
CA ALA A 190 23.21 14.17 8.16
C ALA A 190 23.05 12.64 8.04
N ALA A 191 24.00 11.85 8.55
CA ALA A 191 23.99 10.39 8.52
C ALA A 191 23.58 9.73 9.86
N GLU A 192 23.01 10.49 10.80
CA GLU A 192 22.52 9.96 12.09
C GLU A 192 21.07 10.40 12.37
N ALA A 193 20.16 10.21 11.40
CA ALA A 193 18.73 10.06 11.69
C ALA A 193 17.99 9.50 10.48
N LYS A 194 17.34 8.36 10.68
CA LYS A 194 16.32 7.74 9.81
C LYS A 194 16.82 7.03 8.54
N GLY A 195 17.35 5.83 8.78
CA GLY A 195 16.64 4.59 8.42
C GLY A 195 16.08 4.54 7.00
N LYS A 196 16.96 4.34 6.02
CA LYS A 196 16.59 3.83 4.70
C LYS A 196 16.19 2.36 4.89
N GLY A 197 14.88 2.14 5.03
CA GLY A 197 14.29 0.81 5.02
C GLY A 197 14.64 0.09 3.74
N LEU A 198 15.39 -1.00 3.90
CA LEU A 198 15.12 -2.39 3.51
C LEU A 198 13.83 -2.79 2.74
N LEU A 199 13.07 -1.88 2.13
CA LEU A 199 11.80 -2.15 1.43
C LEU A 199 11.83 -1.84 -0.08
N GLY A 200 12.99 -1.47 -0.63
CA GLY A 200 13.17 -1.28 -2.08
C GLY A 200 13.69 -2.52 -2.83
N PHE A 201 14.07 -3.59 -2.12
CA PHE A 201 14.66 -4.80 -2.70
C PHE A 201 13.69 -6.00 -2.74
N LEU A 202 12.40 -5.80 -2.42
CA LEU A 202 11.39 -6.88 -2.32
C LEU A 202 10.19 -6.73 -3.27
N TRP A 203 10.27 -5.90 -4.32
CA TRP A 203 9.21 -5.84 -5.35
C TRP A 203 9.81 -5.70 -6.75
N GLY A 204 10.42 -6.78 -7.23
CA GLY A 204 11.04 -6.81 -8.56
C GLY A 204 11.73 -8.13 -8.92
N GLY A 205 11.07 -9.26 -8.64
CA GLY A 205 11.23 -10.57 -9.30
C GLY A 205 12.64 -11.15 -9.52
N SER A 206 12.99 -12.21 -8.80
CA SER A 206 13.17 -13.58 -9.35
C SER A 206 13.80 -14.51 -8.31
N GLU A 207 13.37 -15.76 -8.36
CA GLU A 207 13.70 -16.85 -7.45
C GLU A 207 15.21 -17.13 -7.36
N ALA A 208 15.72 -17.32 -6.14
CA ALA A 208 16.52 -18.50 -5.83
C ALA A 208 16.69 -18.64 -4.31
N ASN A 209 16.32 -19.83 -3.87
CA ASN A 209 16.68 -20.49 -2.63
C ASN A 209 18.12 -20.17 -2.18
N THR A 210 18.39 -20.03 -0.88
CA THR A 210 19.43 -20.78 -0.13
C THR A 210 19.72 -20.16 1.23
N ALA A 211 19.68 -21.02 2.24
CA ALA A 211 20.07 -20.78 3.61
C ALA A 211 21.61 -20.79 3.78
N ASN A 212 22.08 -20.08 4.81
CA ASN A 212 23.40 -20.20 5.47
C ASN A 212 24.65 -20.04 4.58
N THR A 213 25.41 -18.95 4.82
CA THR A 213 26.88 -18.97 5.05
C THR A 213 27.43 -17.55 5.23
N ASP A 214 27.53 -17.11 6.49
CA ASP A 214 28.24 -15.88 6.89
C ASP A 214 29.76 -16.08 6.81
N THR A 215 30.36 -16.19 5.61
CA THR A 215 31.84 -16.07 5.45
C THR A 215 32.31 -15.68 4.03
N GLU A 216 31.44 -15.23 3.11
CA GLU A 216 31.84 -14.85 1.73
C GLU A 216 31.68 -13.36 1.38
N ASN A 217 31.22 -12.53 2.32
CA ASN A 217 30.82 -11.13 2.01
C ASN A 217 31.99 -10.13 1.83
N SER A 218 33.22 -10.48 2.22
CA SER A 218 34.37 -9.56 2.04
C SER A 218 34.96 -9.64 0.63
N SER A 219 34.96 -10.81 0.00
CA SER A 219 35.45 -11.00 -1.37
C SER A 219 34.47 -10.45 -2.40
N SER A 220 33.15 -10.63 -2.21
CA SER A 220 32.11 -10.12 -3.12
C SER A 220 32.00 -8.60 -3.12
N ALA A 221 32.15 -7.94 -1.96
CA ALA A 221 32.17 -6.48 -1.88
C ALA A 221 33.39 -5.88 -2.62
N THR A 222 34.58 -6.49 -2.48
CA THR A 222 35.77 -6.04 -3.22
C THR A 222 35.66 -6.31 -4.73
N ALA A 223 34.93 -7.35 -5.14
CA ALA A 223 34.67 -7.64 -6.55
C ALA A 223 33.74 -6.60 -7.18
N ILE A 224 32.64 -6.23 -6.49
CA ILE A 224 31.70 -5.21 -6.97
C ILE A 224 32.38 -3.83 -7.08
N VAL A 225 33.27 -3.48 -6.15
CA VAL A 225 34.02 -2.21 -6.20
C VAL A 225 35.03 -2.19 -7.36
N LYS A 226 35.70 -3.32 -7.63
CA LYS A 226 36.61 -3.44 -8.78
C LYS A 226 35.87 -3.37 -10.11
N ASP A 227 34.71 -4.03 -10.20
CA ASP A 227 33.87 -4.03 -11.40
C ASP A 227 33.29 -2.63 -11.69
N ALA A 228 32.88 -1.91 -10.66
CA ALA A 228 32.46 -0.51 -10.78
C ALA A 228 33.62 0.41 -11.22
N TRP A 229 34.84 0.17 -10.74
CA TRP A 229 36.04 0.94 -11.13
C TRP A 229 36.45 0.66 -12.58
N GLU A 230 36.41 -0.60 -13.01
CA GLU A 230 36.74 -0.99 -14.39
C GLU A 230 35.73 -0.39 -15.38
N LYS A 231 34.45 -0.38 -15.03
CA LYS A 231 33.40 0.27 -15.82
C LYS A 231 33.60 1.79 -15.97
N GLU A 232 34.06 2.47 -14.92
CA GLU A 232 34.39 3.91 -14.99
C GLU A 232 35.64 4.16 -15.86
N LYS A 233 36.63 3.27 -15.81
CA LYS A 233 37.83 3.34 -16.65
C LYS A 233 37.51 3.09 -18.13
N GLU A 234 36.54 2.22 -18.42
CA GLU A 234 36.02 2.01 -19.77
C GLU A 234 35.24 3.23 -20.26
N ASN A 235 34.41 3.85 -19.42
CA ASN A 235 33.73 5.11 -19.75
C ASN A 235 34.73 6.24 -20.04
N GLN A 236 35.88 6.28 -19.36
CA GLN A 236 36.94 7.26 -19.66
C GLN A 236 37.66 6.97 -20.98
N ARG A 237 37.76 5.70 -21.41
CA ARG A 237 38.37 5.32 -22.70
C ARG A 237 37.42 5.51 -23.88
N ASN A 238 36.13 5.21 -23.70
CA ASN A 238 35.13 5.20 -24.76
C ASN A 238 34.31 6.50 -24.84
N GLY A 239 34.57 7.47 -23.95
CA GLY A 239 33.74 8.66 -23.79
C GLY A 239 32.48 8.34 -22.99
N GLY A 240 31.99 9.32 -22.22
CA GLY A 240 30.83 9.14 -21.35
C GLY A 240 29.57 8.79 -22.15
N SER A 241 28.52 8.31 -21.48
CA SER A 241 27.22 7.99 -22.12
C SER A 241 26.65 9.16 -22.95
N LEU A 242 27.03 10.40 -22.62
CA LEU A 242 26.64 11.61 -23.35
C LEU A 242 27.37 11.77 -24.70
N ASP A 243 28.62 11.29 -24.82
CA ASP A 243 29.41 11.36 -26.06
C ASP A 243 28.96 10.30 -27.08
N GLN A 244 28.42 9.17 -26.60
CA GLN A 244 27.96 8.06 -27.45
C GLN A 244 26.60 8.34 -28.12
N LEU A 245 25.76 9.18 -27.49
CA LEU A 245 24.45 9.56 -28.03
C LEU A 245 24.54 10.35 -29.35
N GLY A 246 25.68 10.99 -29.66
CA GLY A 246 25.90 11.66 -30.95
C GLY A 246 26.30 10.72 -32.09
N LEU A 247 26.84 9.54 -31.78
CA LEU A 247 27.31 8.55 -32.78
C LEU A 247 26.18 7.57 -33.19
N GLU A 248 25.27 7.24 -32.27
CA GLU A 248 24.12 6.37 -32.56
C GLU A 248 23.11 7.03 -33.52
N THR A 249 22.93 8.36 -33.43
CA THR A 249 22.02 9.09 -34.33
C THR A 249 22.55 9.22 -35.76
N GLY A 250 23.87 9.05 -35.96
CA GLY A 250 24.51 9.17 -37.27
C GLY A 250 24.67 7.86 -38.04
N SER A 251 24.55 6.69 -37.38
CA SER A 251 24.95 5.40 -37.97
C SER A 251 23.91 4.29 -37.92
N ALA A 252 22.74 4.50 -37.31
CA ALA A 252 21.67 3.50 -37.31
C ALA A 252 20.29 4.15 -37.46
N ALA A 253 19.80 4.24 -38.71
CA ALA A 253 18.37 4.34 -38.98
C ALA A 253 17.79 2.93 -39.15
N PRO A 254 17.03 2.38 -38.18
CA PRO A 254 16.22 1.20 -38.39
C PRO A 254 14.76 1.57 -38.72
N GLU A 255 14.24 0.94 -39.77
CA GLU A 255 12.91 1.16 -40.33
C GLU A 255 11.74 0.91 -39.36
N PRO A 256 10.60 1.61 -39.52
CA PRO A 256 9.45 1.47 -38.65
C PRO A 256 8.67 0.17 -38.91
N LYS A 257 8.78 -0.79 -37.98
CA LYS A 257 7.92 -1.98 -37.94
C LYS A 257 6.49 -1.59 -37.55
N LYS A 258 5.57 -1.69 -38.52
CA LYS A 258 4.11 -1.58 -38.33
C LYS A 258 3.61 -2.65 -37.36
N LYS A 259 3.00 -2.24 -36.24
CA LYS A 259 2.18 -3.10 -35.38
C LYS A 259 0.71 -2.81 -35.69
N GLY A 260 0.00 -3.83 -36.18
CA GLY A 260 -1.44 -3.80 -36.39
C GLY A 260 -2.22 -3.89 -35.07
N TRP A 261 -3.36 -3.23 -35.03
CA TRP A 261 -4.36 -3.33 -33.96
C TRP A 261 -5.52 -4.22 -34.41
N TRP A 262 -5.84 -5.18 -33.55
CA TRP A 262 -7.19 -5.66 -33.27
C TRP A 262 -7.92 -4.64 -32.39
#